data_AF-A0A411PQK5-F1
#
_entry.id   AF-A0A411PQK5-F1
#
_cell.length_a   1.000
_cell.length_b   1.000
_cell.length_c   1.000
_cell.angle_alpha   90.00
_cell.angle_beta   90.00
_cell.angle_gamma   90.00
#
_symmetry.space_group_name_H-M   'P 1'
#
loop_
_entity.id
_entity.type
_entity.pdbx_description
1 polymer ?
#
loop_
_entity_poly.entity_id
_entity_poly.type
_entity_poly.pdbx_seq_one_letter_code
_entity_poly.pdbx_strand_id
1 'polypeptide(L)'
;MTEAAVGSDAGQRQDASAAAPPDDSLPRRGRWAGYGICVWSSLYVVPHVYWAAGGTIGMPGVFKEQGGWIIANVGASVVLCIAAVLGLALVQPWGRRLPRRLVLAVAAVGYVVPGLHVIYGYATKPFALAGRYELDLSPWARVDERKLILTDLLIFEPWFLVEAIMFIVASLYFARSTRTASAAVRD
;
A
#
# COMPACT_ATOMS: atom_id res chain seq x y z
N MET A 1 9.86 32.46 79.84
CA MET A 1 10.56 31.59 78.87
C MET A 1 9.52 30.71 78.19
N THR A 2 8.83 31.26 77.18
CA THR A 2 8.02 30.49 76.21
C THR A 2 7.74 31.42 75.04
N GLU A 3 8.46 31.20 73.95
CA GLU A 3 8.36 31.97 72.70
C GLU A 3 7.61 31.11 71.67
N ALA A 4 6.72 31.75 70.92
CA ALA A 4 5.91 31.14 69.88
C ALA A 4 6.69 31.06 68.55
N ALA A 5 6.40 30.05 67.73
CA ALA A 5 6.60 30.14 66.28
C ALA A 5 5.66 29.18 65.55
N VAL A 6 4.70 29.78 64.84
CA VAL A 6 3.95 29.21 63.72
C VAL A 6 4.89 29.17 62.51
N GLY A 7 5.00 28.02 61.86
CA GLY A 7 5.82 27.83 60.66
C GLY A 7 5.12 26.89 59.68
N SER A 8 4.53 27.49 58.65
CA SER A 8 4.00 26.88 57.44
C SER A 8 5.04 25.98 56.76
N ASP A 9 4.67 24.73 56.46
CA ASP A 9 5.32 23.96 55.40
C ASP A 9 4.26 23.25 54.53
N ALA A 10 3.45 24.08 53.88
CA ALA A 10 2.79 23.71 52.64
C ALA A 10 3.82 23.80 51.50
N GLY A 11 4.82 22.92 51.55
CA GLY A 11 5.90 22.79 50.58
C GLY A 11 5.99 21.36 50.10
N GLN A 12 6.02 21.18 48.78
CA GLN A 12 6.44 19.94 48.11
C GLN A 12 5.52 18.71 48.18
N ARG A 13 4.28 18.91 47.68
CA ARG A 13 3.72 17.98 46.67
C ARG A 13 4.52 18.09 45.36
N GLN A 14 5.77 17.64 45.38
CA GLN A 14 6.60 17.61 44.16
C GLN A 14 7.61 16.45 44.19
N ASP A 15 7.25 15.35 44.84
CA ASP A 15 7.96 14.09 44.64
C ASP A 15 7.49 13.49 43.31
N ALA A 16 8.26 13.83 42.28
CA ALA A 16 8.66 12.91 41.23
C ALA A 16 7.54 12.04 40.63
N SER A 17 6.53 12.70 40.04
CA SER A 17 6.08 12.22 38.72
C SER A 17 7.21 12.53 37.75
N ALA A 18 8.28 11.75 37.80
CA ALA A 18 9.22 11.65 36.72
C ALA A 18 8.37 11.23 35.53
N ALA A 19 8.04 12.20 34.68
CA ALA A 19 7.34 11.97 33.43
C ALA A 19 8.04 10.78 32.79
N ALA A 20 7.33 9.66 32.71
CA ALA A 20 7.81 8.50 32.00
C ALA A 20 8.35 9.03 30.67
N PRO A 21 9.58 8.65 30.25
CA PRO A 21 10.07 9.06 28.95
C PRO A 21 8.96 8.73 27.95
N PRO A 22 8.66 9.63 26.99
CA PRO A 22 7.59 9.42 26.04
C PRO A 22 7.75 8.00 25.50
N ASP A 23 6.69 7.24 25.62
CA ASP A 23 6.67 5.84 25.25
C ASP A 23 6.89 5.72 23.73
N ASP A 24 8.17 5.71 23.33
CA ASP A 24 8.63 5.48 21.97
C ASP A 24 8.37 4.03 21.52
N SER A 25 7.73 3.21 22.38
CA SER A 25 7.41 1.81 22.09
C SER A 25 6.19 1.61 21.20
N LEU A 26 5.54 2.67 20.68
CA LEU A 26 4.62 2.49 19.55
C LEU A 26 5.41 1.93 18.36
N PRO A 27 5.40 0.61 18.14
CA PRO A 27 6.61 -0.08 17.71
C PRO A 27 6.73 -0.02 16.19
N ARG A 28 7.95 -0.27 15.71
CA ARG A 28 8.37 -0.65 14.33
C ARG A 28 7.38 -1.45 13.46
N ARG A 29 6.32 -2.03 14.04
CA ARG A 29 5.26 -2.87 13.45
C ARG A 29 4.45 -2.27 12.30
N GLY A 30 4.49 -0.96 12.03
CA GLY A 30 3.79 -0.38 10.86
C GLY A 30 4.67 -0.19 9.62
N ARG A 31 6.00 -0.13 9.81
CA ARG A 31 6.94 0.26 8.75
C ARG A 31 7.22 -0.85 7.75
N TRP A 32 7.04 -2.11 8.16
CA TRP A 32 7.20 -3.25 7.26
C TRP A 32 6.24 -3.19 6.08
N ALA A 33 5.02 -2.65 6.27
CA ALA A 33 4.05 -2.56 5.19
C ALA A 33 4.52 -1.62 4.08
N GLY A 34 5.09 -0.45 4.42
CA GLY A 34 5.64 0.47 3.42
C GLY A 34 6.87 -0.07 2.69
N TYR A 35 7.80 -0.70 3.40
CA TYR A 35 8.93 -1.39 2.76
C TYR A 35 8.49 -2.58 1.92
N GLY A 36 7.50 -3.31 2.42
CA GLY A 36 6.94 -4.45 1.74
C GLY A 36 6.23 -4.05 0.46
N ILE A 37 5.47 -2.94 0.42
CA ILE A 37 4.94 -2.36 -0.83
C ILE A 37 6.09 -2.07 -1.79
N CYS A 38 7.15 -1.40 -1.32
CA CYS A 38 8.31 -1.09 -2.17
C CYS A 38 8.89 -2.34 -2.82
N VAL A 39 9.18 -3.37 -2.04
CA VAL A 39 9.73 -4.63 -2.56
C VAL A 39 8.72 -5.34 -3.47
N TRP A 40 7.46 -5.43 -3.06
CA TRP A 40 6.41 -6.15 -3.77
C TRP A 40 6.14 -5.52 -5.15
N SER A 41 5.93 -4.20 -5.21
CA SER A 41 5.73 -3.51 -6.48
C SER A 41 7.00 -3.58 -7.36
N SER A 42 8.20 -3.46 -6.78
CA SER A 42 9.46 -3.61 -7.54
C SER A 42 9.63 -5.01 -8.15
N LEU A 43 9.27 -6.07 -7.43
CA LEU A 43 9.29 -7.43 -7.98
C LEU A 43 8.31 -7.57 -9.16
N TYR A 44 7.15 -6.91 -9.07
CA TYR A 44 6.12 -7.00 -10.10
C TYR A 44 6.40 -6.16 -11.34
N VAL A 45 7.22 -5.11 -11.22
CA VAL A 45 7.71 -4.36 -12.39
C VAL A 45 8.50 -5.27 -13.35
N VAL A 46 9.25 -6.25 -12.82
CA VAL A 46 10.13 -7.11 -13.62
C VAL A 46 9.42 -7.81 -14.78
N PRO A 47 8.33 -8.58 -14.57
CA PRO A 47 7.61 -9.20 -15.68
C PRO A 47 7.02 -8.18 -16.67
N HIS A 48 6.54 -7.03 -16.21
CA HIS A 48 5.99 -6.00 -17.09
C HIS A 48 7.06 -5.36 -17.97
N VAL A 49 8.24 -5.05 -17.44
CA VAL A 49 9.38 -4.55 -18.24
C VAL A 49 9.82 -5.60 -19.25
N TYR A 50 9.89 -6.87 -18.84
CA TYR A 50 10.22 -7.98 -19.74
C TYR A 50 9.20 -8.10 -20.89
N TRP A 51 7.90 -8.04 -20.59
CA TRP A 51 6.85 -8.09 -21.60
C TRP A 51 6.80 -6.85 -22.50
N ALA A 52 7.11 -5.66 -21.97
CA ALA A 52 7.26 -4.44 -22.76
C ALA A 52 8.46 -4.51 -23.72
N ALA A 53 9.52 -5.24 -23.35
CA ALA A 53 10.68 -5.49 -24.20
C ALA A 53 10.45 -6.61 -25.25
N GLY A 54 9.23 -7.15 -25.35
CA GLY A 54 8.87 -8.21 -26.30
C GLY A 54 9.04 -9.63 -25.78
N GLY A 55 9.32 -9.81 -24.50
CA GLY A 55 9.36 -11.11 -23.85
C GLY A 55 8.00 -11.82 -23.89
N THR A 56 7.99 -13.15 -24.04
CA THR A 56 6.74 -13.94 -24.24
C THR A 56 6.48 -15.02 -23.20
N ILE A 57 7.40 -15.18 -22.24
CA ILE A 57 7.28 -16.16 -21.16
C ILE A 57 6.05 -15.82 -20.30
N GLY A 58 5.25 -16.85 -19.99
CA GLY A 58 4.05 -16.71 -19.16
C GLY A 58 2.82 -16.17 -19.88
N MET A 59 2.92 -15.77 -21.16
CA MET A 59 1.76 -15.26 -21.88
C MET A 59 0.70 -16.36 -22.13
N PRO A 60 -0.60 -16.03 -22.01
CA PRO A 60 -1.68 -16.93 -22.38
C PRO A 60 -2.01 -16.89 -23.87
N GLY A 61 -1.41 -15.99 -24.64
CA GLY A 61 -1.76 -15.77 -26.05
C GLY A 61 -0.90 -14.74 -26.76
N VAL A 62 -1.41 -14.27 -27.90
CA VAL A 62 -0.78 -13.26 -28.77
C VAL A 62 -1.76 -12.09 -28.95
N PHE A 63 -1.29 -10.87 -28.71
CA PHE A 63 -2.06 -9.64 -28.93
C PHE A 63 -2.23 -9.31 -30.41
N LYS A 64 -3.36 -8.68 -30.78
CA LYS A 64 -3.57 -8.18 -32.16
C LYS A 64 -2.61 -7.05 -32.52
N GLU A 65 -2.47 -6.09 -31.61
CA GLU A 65 -1.62 -4.92 -31.79
C GLU A 65 -0.48 -4.92 -30.77
N GLN A 66 0.75 -5.12 -31.26
CA GLN A 66 1.94 -5.12 -30.40
C GLN A 66 2.14 -3.77 -29.70
N GLY A 67 1.79 -2.65 -30.36
CA GLY A 67 1.87 -1.32 -29.76
C GLY A 67 1.02 -1.18 -28.50
N GLY A 68 -0.23 -1.65 -28.53
CA GLY A 68 -1.14 -1.63 -27.38
C GLY A 68 -0.60 -2.47 -26.21
N TRP A 69 -0.03 -3.64 -26.49
CA TRP A 69 0.62 -4.49 -25.49
C TRP A 69 1.80 -3.80 -24.81
N ILE A 70 2.68 -3.17 -25.60
CA ILE A 70 3.86 -2.45 -25.08
C ILE A 70 3.40 -1.28 -24.20
N ILE A 71 2.45 -0.47 -24.68
CA ILE A 71 1.94 0.69 -23.94
C ILE A 71 1.34 0.27 -22.60
N ALA A 72 0.54 -0.81 -22.58
CA ALA A 72 -0.06 -1.32 -21.35
C ALA A 72 1.02 -1.74 -20.33
N ASN A 73 2.05 -2.45 -20.76
CA ASN A 73 3.12 -2.93 -19.88
C ASN A 73 4.08 -1.83 -19.42
N VAL A 74 4.37 -0.84 -20.28
CA VAL A 74 5.10 0.37 -19.88
C VAL A 74 4.28 1.16 -18.85
N GLY A 75 2.99 1.36 -19.10
CA GLY A 75 2.08 2.02 -18.17
C GLY A 75 2.03 1.33 -16.81
N ALA A 76 1.87 0.01 -16.79
CA ALA A 76 1.90 -0.80 -15.57
C ALA A 76 3.24 -0.63 -14.83
N SER A 77 4.37 -0.69 -15.55
CA SER A 77 5.71 -0.51 -14.95
C SER A 77 5.85 0.86 -14.27
N VAL A 78 5.38 1.93 -14.91
CA VAL A 78 5.40 3.29 -14.34
C VAL A 78 4.55 3.36 -13.07
N VAL A 79 3.33 2.82 -13.11
CA VAL A 79 2.42 2.81 -11.96
C VAL A 79 3.02 2.04 -10.78
N LEU A 80 3.64 0.89 -11.03
CA LEU A 80 4.26 0.08 -9.99
C LEU A 80 5.51 0.75 -9.40
N CYS A 81 6.30 1.46 -10.21
CA CYS A 81 7.40 2.29 -9.71
C CYS A 81 6.88 3.41 -8.78
N ILE A 82 5.77 4.06 -9.16
CA ILE A 82 5.13 5.07 -8.31
C ILE A 82 4.64 4.44 -7.00
N ALA A 83 4.00 3.26 -7.07
CA ALA A 83 3.54 2.52 -5.89
C ALA A 83 4.71 2.20 -4.95
N ALA A 84 5.85 1.77 -5.48
CA ALA A 84 7.04 1.48 -4.68
C ALA A 84 7.57 2.71 -3.92
N VAL A 85 7.70 3.84 -4.62
CA VAL A 85 8.11 5.13 -4.03
C VAL A 85 7.10 5.60 -2.97
N LEU A 86 5.81 5.43 -3.24
CA LEU A 86 4.75 5.78 -2.31
C LEU A 86 4.78 4.92 -1.04
N GLY A 87 5.06 3.62 -1.17
CA GLY A 87 5.31 2.73 -0.03
C GLY A 87 6.41 3.26 0.89
N LEU A 88 7.52 3.74 0.31
CA LEU A 88 8.59 4.40 1.06
C LEU A 88 8.14 5.73 1.68
N ALA A 89 7.37 6.55 0.94
CA ALA A 89 6.85 7.82 1.44
C ALA A 89 6.06 7.64 2.74
N LEU A 90 5.27 6.57 2.84
CA LEU A 90 4.43 6.29 4.01
C LEU A 90 5.24 5.96 5.27
N VAL A 91 6.52 5.58 5.15
CA VAL A 91 7.35 5.11 6.29
C VAL A 91 8.62 5.92 6.53
N GLN A 92 9.05 6.71 5.54
CA GLN A 92 10.26 7.52 5.60
C GLN A 92 9.97 8.96 6.06
N PRO A 93 10.95 9.66 6.68
CA PRO A 93 10.77 11.02 7.18
C PRO A 93 10.34 12.03 6.11
N TRP A 94 10.83 11.86 4.88
CA TRP A 94 10.53 12.80 3.79
C TRP A 94 9.06 12.79 3.37
N GLY A 95 8.34 11.67 3.49
CA GLY A 95 6.91 11.64 3.18
C GLY A 95 6.06 12.40 4.19
N ARG A 96 6.57 12.65 5.41
CA ARG A 96 5.92 13.51 6.40
C ARG A 96 6.05 15.00 6.07
N ARG A 97 6.92 15.38 5.12
CA ARG A 97 7.04 16.77 4.63
C ARG A 97 5.93 17.14 3.66
N LEU A 98 5.23 16.15 3.09
CA LEU A 98 4.13 16.36 2.16
C LEU A 98 2.81 16.63 2.89
N PRO A 99 1.85 17.34 2.27
CA PRO A 99 0.53 17.53 2.85
C PRO A 99 -0.14 16.19 3.15
N ARG A 100 -0.53 15.97 4.41
CA ARG A 100 -1.14 14.71 4.88
C ARG A 100 -2.29 14.23 4.00
N ARG A 101 -3.16 15.15 3.55
CA ARG A 101 -4.32 14.83 2.70
C ARG A 101 -3.89 14.28 1.34
N LEU A 102 -2.83 14.83 0.76
CA LEU A 102 -2.29 14.36 -0.51
C LEU A 102 -1.73 12.94 -0.38
N VAL A 103 -0.89 12.70 0.63
CA VAL A 103 -0.30 11.36 0.85
C VAL A 103 -1.38 10.30 1.07
N LEU A 104 -2.40 10.60 1.87
CA LEU A 104 -3.51 9.67 2.10
C LEU A 104 -4.40 9.48 0.88
N ALA A 105 -4.64 10.51 0.08
CA ALA A 105 -5.42 10.38 -1.15
C ALA A 105 -4.70 9.50 -2.17
N VAL A 106 -3.40 9.70 -2.36
CA VAL A 106 -2.61 8.86 -3.27
C VAL A 106 -2.49 7.43 -2.73
N ALA A 107 -2.29 7.27 -1.42
CA ALA A 107 -2.27 5.94 -0.81
C ALA A 107 -3.63 5.22 -0.91
N ALA A 108 -4.74 5.97 -0.94
CA ALA A 108 -6.06 5.42 -1.20
C ALA A 108 -6.20 4.84 -2.59
N VAL A 109 -5.66 5.52 -3.62
CA VAL A 109 -5.57 4.93 -4.97
C VAL A 109 -4.81 3.61 -4.93
N GLY A 110 -3.73 3.53 -4.16
CA GLY A 110 -2.89 2.34 -3.99
C GLY A 110 -3.58 1.11 -3.39
N TYR A 111 -4.74 1.25 -2.72
CA TYR A 111 -5.54 0.09 -2.31
C TYR A 111 -6.89 -0.04 -3.01
N VAL A 112 -7.48 1.07 -3.48
CA VAL A 112 -8.79 1.04 -4.16
C VAL A 112 -8.66 0.41 -5.53
N VAL A 113 -7.68 0.83 -6.33
CA VAL A 113 -7.51 0.31 -7.71
C VAL A 113 -7.22 -1.19 -7.72
N PRO A 114 -6.20 -1.71 -7.00
CA PRO A 114 -5.97 -3.15 -6.95
C PRO A 114 -7.11 -3.89 -6.23
N GLY A 115 -7.75 -3.29 -5.21
CA GLY A 115 -8.92 -3.89 -4.56
C GLY A 115 -10.11 -4.09 -5.50
N LEU A 116 -10.41 -3.09 -6.34
CA LEU A 116 -11.45 -3.19 -7.38
C LEU A 116 -11.07 -4.21 -8.45
N HIS A 117 -9.79 -4.27 -8.85
CA HIS A 117 -9.29 -5.30 -9.77
C HIS A 117 -9.56 -6.71 -9.23
N VAL A 118 -9.20 -6.95 -7.96
CA VAL A 118 -9.42 -8.22 -7.26
C VAL A 118 -10.89 -8.60 -7.20
N ILE A 119 -11.75 -7.64 -6.82
CA ILE A 119 -13.20 -7.87 -6.78
C ILE A 119 -13.72 -8.23 -8.17
N TYR A 120 -13.35 -7.47 -9.20
CA TYR A 120 -13.76 -7.74 -10.57
C TYR A 120 -13.31 -9.12 -11.04
N GLY A 121 -12.05 -9.49 -10.81
CA GLY A 121 -11.50 -10.77 -11.20
C GLY A 121 -12.20 -11.96 -10.56
N TYR A 122 -12.33 -11.96 -9.23
CA TYR A 122 -13.00 -13.03 -8.52
C TYR A 122 -14.52 -13.06 -8.75
N ALA A 123 -15.14 -11.93 -9.09
CA ALA A 123 -16.58 -11.87 -9.38
C ALA A 123 -16.94 -12.30 -10.81
N THR A 124 -16.03 -12.20 -11.78
CA THR A 124 -16.35 -12.46 -13.19
C THR A 124 -15.70 -13.74 -13.73
N LYS A 125 -14.41 -13.96 -13.45
CA LYS A 125 -13.62 -15.02 -14.07
C LYS A 125 -14.04 -16.44 -13.67
N PRO A 126 -14.49 -16.72 -12.43
CA PRO A 126 -15.06 -18.03 -12.11
C PRO A 126 -16.35 -18.34 -12.88
N PHE A 127 -17.19 -17.33 -13.15
CA PHE A 127 -18.39 -17.51 -13.96
C PHE A 127 -18.05 -17.73 -15.43
N ALA A 128 -17.02 -17.06 -15.94
CA ALA A 128 -16.49 -17.32 -17.27
C ALA A 128 -15.99 -18.77 -17.41
N LEU A 129 -15.23 -19.26 -16.43
CA LEU A 129 -14.77 -20.65 -16.41
C LEU A 129 -15.93 -21.67 -16.35
N ALA A 130 -17.05 -21.30 -15.74
CA ALA A 130 -18.27 -22.10 -15.71
C ALA A 130 -19.12 -21.99 -16.99
N GLY A 131 -18.68 -21.23 -18.00
CA GLY A 131 -19.41 -20.99 -19.24
C GLY A 131 -20.66 -20.12 -19.08
N ARG A 132 -20.74 -19.30 -18.02
CA ARG A 132 -21.90 -18.45 -17.70
C ARG A 132 -21.69 -16.97 -18.02
N TYR A 133 -20.49 -16.59 -18.42
CA TYR A 133 -20.10 -15.21 -18.73
C TYR A 133 -19.06 -15.22 -19.85
N GLU A 134 -19.23 -14.36 -20.84
CA GLU A 134 -18.25 -14.23 -21.94
C GLU A 134 -17.29 -13.09 -21.61
N LEU A 135 -15.99 -13.38 -21.65
CA LEU A 135 -14.96 -12.36 -21.50
C LEU A 135 -14.76 -11.62 -22.83
N ASP A 136 -14.56 -10.30 -22.76
CA ASP A 136 -14.11 -9.55 -23.91
C ASP A 136 -12.64 -9.87 -24.21
N LEU A 137 -12.43 -10.74 -25.19
CA LEU A 137 -11.12 -11.15 -25.68
C LEU A 137 -10.72 -10.39 -26.95
N SER A 138 -11.44 -9.31 -27.30
CA SER A 138 -11.19 -8.53 -28.51
C SER A 138 -9.76 -8.01 -28.69
N PRO A 139 -8.95 -7.73 -27.63
CA PRO A 139 -7.55 -7.32 -27.82
C PRO A 139 -6.62 -8.45 -28.28
N TRP A 140 -7.03 -9.71 -28.12
CA TRP A 140 -6.20 -10.89 -28.40
C TRP A 140 -6.43 -11.41 -29.82
N ALA A 141 -5.35 -11.73 -30.53
CA ALA A 141 -5.43 -12.40 -31.83
C ALA A 141 -5.68 -13.90 -31.65
N ARG A 142 -5.02 -14.50 -30.65
CA ARG A 142 -5.20 -15.88 -30.21
C ARG A 142 -4.94 -15.93 -28.71
N VAL A 143 -5.78 -16.62 -27.94
CA VAL A 143 -5.60 -16.75 -26.49
C VAL A 143 -6.17 -18.07 -26.01
N ASP A 144 -5.46 -18.71 -25.09
CA ASP A 144 -6.03 -19.79 -24.28
C ASP A 144 -6.77 -19.13 -23.11
N GLU A 145 -8.10 -19.04 -23.24
CA GLU A 145 -8.96 -18.39 -22.25
C GLU A 145 -8.84 -19.03 -20.86
N ARG A 146 -8.78 -20.37 -20.80
CA ARG A 146 -8.66 -21.08 -19.53
C ARG A 146 -7.33 -20.76 -18.85
N LYS A 147 -6.23 -20.78 -19.61
CA LYS A 147 -4.91 -20.42 -19.09
C LYS A 147 -4.88 -18.95 -18.65
N LEU A 148 -5.49 -18.04 -19.42
CA LEU A 148 -5.61 -16.63 -19.06
C LEU A 148 -6.33 -16.47 -17.72
N ILE A 149 -7.53 -17.03 -17.59
CA ILE A 149 -8.35 -16.96 -16.37
C ILE A 149 -7.59 -17.52 -15.15
N LEU A 150 -6.97 -18.70 -15.29
CA LEU A 150 -6.27 -19.34 -14.18
C LEU A 150 -5.01 -18.58 -13.78
N THR A 151 -4.25 -18.06 -14.76
CA THR A 151 -3.06 -17.24 -14.48
C THR A 151 -3.46 -16.00 -13.70
N ASP A 152 -4.56 -15.36 -14.11
CA ASP A 152 -5.07 -14.18 -13.45
C ASP A 152 -5.52 -14.48 -12.02
N LEU A 153 -6.40 -15.46 -11.82
CA LEU A 153 -6.94 -15.81 -10.51
C LEU A 153 -5.91 -16.37 -9.53
N LEU A 154 -4.89 -17.10 -10.01
CA LEU A 154 -3.93 -17.78 -9.14
C LEU A 154 -2.65 -16.98 -8.91
N ILE A 155 -2.31 -16.05 -9.80
CA ILE A 155 -1.06 -15.29 -9.71
C ILE A 155 -1.36 -13.81 -9.52
N PHE A 156 -2.08 -13.18 -10.45
CA PHE A 156 -2.25 -11.73 -10.45
C PHE A 156 -3.23 -11.24 -9.37
N GLU A 157 -4.40 -11.85 -9.22
CA GLU A 157 -5.36 -11.41 -8.21
C GLU A 157 -4.84 -11.55 -6.76
N PRO A 158 -4.17 -12.66 -6.36
CA PRO A 158 -3.53 -12.72 -5.06
C PRO A 158 -2.43 -11.67 -4.90
N TRP A 159 -1.69 -11.35 -5.97
CA TRP A 159 -0.65 -10.34 -5.94
C TRP A 159 -1.20 -8.94 -5.66
N PHE A 160 -2.27 -8.55 -6.37
CA PHE A 160 -2.98 -7.28 -6.16
C PHE A 160 -3.66 -7.22 -4.80
N LEU A 161 -4.19 -8.33 -4.29
CA LEU A 161 -4.81 -8.39 -2.97
C LEU A 161 -3.79 -8.11 -1.87
N VAL A 162 -2.61 -8.74 -1.93
CA VAL A 162 -1.52 -8.50 -0.99
C VAL A 162 -1.10 -7.02 -1.02
N GLU A 163 -0.91 -6.45 -2.22
CA GLU A 163 -0.57 -5.03 -2.38
C GLU A 163 -1.62 -4.11 -1.75
N ALA A 164 -2.91 -4.33 -2.02
CA ALA A 164 -4.00 -3.54 -1.47
C ALA A 164 -4.04 -3.57 0.07
N ILE A 165 -3.89 -4.77 0.66
CA ILE A 165 -3.85 -4.94 2.12
C ILE A 165 -2.67 -4.17 2.72
N MET A 166 -1.49 -4.26 2.11
CA MET A 166 -0.30 -3.56 2.60
C MET A 166 -0.49 -2.04 2.53
N PHE A 167 -1.09 -1.52 1.45
CA PHE A 167 -1.44 -0.10 1.33
C PHE A 167 -2.44 0.34 2.39
N ILE A 168 -3.47 -0.46 2.70
CA ILE A 168 -4.41 -0.17 3.80
C ILE A 168 -3.66 -0.08 5.13
N VAL A 169 -2.83 -1.07 5.46
CA VAL A 169 -2.09 -1.12 6.73
C VAL A 169 -1.13 0.08 6.85
N ALA A 170 -0.36 0.37 5.79
CA ALA A 170 0.57 1.50 5.77
C ALA A 170 -0.17 2.85 5.88
N SER A 171 -1.31 3.01 5.20
CA SER A 171 -2.14 4.22 5.25
C SER A 171 -2.72 4.46 6.64
N LEU A 172 -3.26 3.41 7.28
CA LEU A 172 -3.79 3.49 8.65
C LEU A 172 -2.69 3.88 9.65
N TYR A 173 -1.49 3.33 9.49
CA TYR A 173 -0.34 3.68 10.33
C TYR A 173 0.09 5.16 10.13
N PHE A 174 0.21 5.61 8.88
CA PHE A 174 0.54 7.00 8.56
C PHE A 174 -0.52 7.98 9.11
N ALA A 175 -1.81 7.63 8.98
CA ALA A 175 -2.91 8.45 9.48
C ALA A 175 -2.92 8.59 11.02
N ARG A 176 -2.55 7.53 11.75
CA ARG A 176 -2.45 7.53 13.23
C ARG A 176 -1.25 8.35 13.69
N SER A 177 -0.06 8.08 13.15
CA SER A 177 1.19 8.76 13.55
C SER A 177 1.19 10.27 13.28
N THR A 178 0.48 10.72 12.24
CA THR A 178 0.32 12.15 11.94
C THR A 178 -0.71 12.86 12.83
N ARG A 179 -1.73 12.14 13.31
CA ARG A 179 -2.75 12.71 14.21
C ARG A 179 -2.18 12.98 15.60
N THR A 180 -1.42 12.04 16.16
CA THR A 180 -0.77 12.21 17.46
C THR A 180 0.19 13.40 17.46
N ALA A 181 0.97 13.57 16.39
CA ALA A 181 1.88 14.72 16.26
C ALA A 181 1.14 16.07 16.20
N SER A 182 -0.05 16.13 15.60
CA SER A 182 -0.86 17.36 15.58
C SER A 182 -1.53 17.68 16.92
N ALA A 183 -1.78 16.68 17.77
CA ALA A 183 -2.34 16.88 19.11
C ALA A 183 -1.28 17.44 20.06
N ALA A 184 -0.07 16.85 20.07
CA ALA A 184 1.03 17.27 20.94
C ALA A 184 1.57 18.68 20.68
N VAL A 185 1.26 19.30 19.53
CA VAL A 185 1.64 20.69 19.20
C VAL A 185 0.58 21.70 19.66
N ARG A 186 -0.61 21.23 20.05
CA ARG A 186 -1.73 22.09 20.49
C ARG A 186 -1.85 22.20 22.01
N ASP A 187 -1.09 21.40 22.75
CA ASP A 187 -0.96 21.42 24.22
C ASP A 187 0.31 22.18 24.61
#